data_AF-A0A9E2MYH8-F1
#
_entry.id   AF-A0A9E2MYH8-F1
#
_cell.length_a   1.000
_cell.length_b   1.000
_cell.length_c   1.000
_cell.angle_alpha   90.00
_cell.angle_beta   90.00
_cell.angle_gamma   90.00
#
_symmetry.space_group_name_H-M   'P 1'
#
loop_
_entity.id
_entity.type
_entity.pdbx_description
1 polymer ?
#
loop_
_entity_poly.entity_id
_entity_poly.type
_entity_poly.pdbx_seq_one_letter_code
_entity_poly.pdbx_strand_id
1 'polypeptide(L)' 'MNIKKCDICKKVMKDREGIKIYPQSEIFASFEICDKCGVPVMRFLKNKKLIKDKK' A
#
# COMPACT_ATOMS: atom_id res chain seq x y z
N MET A 1 5.53 9.90 -0.98
CA MET A 1 4.47 10.33 -0.06
C MET A 1 4.44 9.31 1.06
N ASN A 2 4.64 9.74 2.31
CA ASN A 2 4.65 8.83 3.47
C ASN A 2 3.35 8.96 4.26
N ILE A 3 2.62 7.86 4.50
CA ILE A 3 1.47 7.87 5.41
C ILE A 3 1.99 7.92 6.85
N LYS A 4 1.62 8.96 7.60
CA LYS A 4 1.99 9.12 9.02
C LYS A 4 0.95 8.55 9.99
N LYS A 5 -0.29 8.38 9.55
CA LYS A 5 -1.39 7.87 10.37
C LYS A 5 -2.41 7.18 9.49
N CYS A 6 -2.82 5.99 9.89
CA CYS A 6 -3.92 5.28 9.23
C CYS A 6 -5.26 5.90 9.62
N ASP A 7 -6.12 6.15 8.65
CA ASP A 7 -7.50 6.60 8.81
C ASP A 7 -8.42 5.51 9.40
N ILE A 8 -8.19 4.24 9.03
CA ILE A 8 -9.00 3.09 9.50
C ILE A 8 -8.66 2.72 10.94
N CYS A 9 -7.41 2.32 11.22
CA CYS A 9 -7.01 1.85 12.55
C CYS A 9 -6.45 2.94 13.46
N LYS A 10 -6.33 4.19 12.99
CA LYS A 10 -5.78 5.35 13.72
C LYS A 10 -4.34 5.19 14.22
N LYS A 11 -3.67 4.07 13.86
CA LYS A 11 -2.26 3.80 14.18
C LYS A 11 -1.39 4.90 13.59
N VAL A 12 -0.51 5.47 14.42
CA VAL A 12 0.59 6.32 13.96
C VAL A 12 1.63 5.41 13.34
N MET A 13 1.92 5.65 12.07
CA MET A 13 2.81 4.83 11.26
C MET A 13 4.22 5.41 11.35
N LYS A 14 5.18 4.60 11.79
CA LYS A 14 6.61 4.94 11.73
C LYS A 14 7.14 4.67 10.32
N ASP A 15 8.28 5.29 9.97
CA ASP A 15 8.95 5.00 8.71
C ASP A 15 9.15 3.48 8.55
N ARG A 16 8.75 2.94 7.39
CA ARG A 16 8.73 1.50 7.03
C ARG A 16 7.54 0.67 7.50
N GLU A 17 6.58 1.22 8.24
CA GLU A 17 5.33 0.51 8.55
C GLU A 17 4.28 0.63 7.41
N GLY A 18 4.61 1.37 6.34
CA GLY A 18 3.78 1.49 5.15
C GLY A 18 4.13 0.46 4.07
N ILE A 19 3.09 -0.13 3.46
CA ILE A 19 3.22 -0.97 2.28
C ILE A 19 3.16 -0.09 1.04
N LYS A 20 4.18 -0.15 0.19
CA LYS A 20 4.18 0.52 -1.12
C LYS A 20 3.53 -0.35 -2.18
N ILE A 21 2.56 0.22 -2.88
CA ILE A 21 1.82 -0.40 -3.96
C ILE A 21 2.14 0.33 -5.27
N TYR A 22 2.37 -0.47 -6.32
CA TYR A 22 2.63 0.00 -7.67
C TYR A 22 1.49 -0.49 -8.58
N PRO A 23 0.60 0.40 -9.04
CA PRO A 23 -0.45 0.05 -9.99
C PRO A 23 0.15 -0.51 -11.29
N GLN A 24 -0.58 -1.41 -11.94
CA GLN A 24 -0.14 -1.99 -13.22
C GLN A 24 -0.17 -0.97 -14.36
N SER A 25 -1.09 0.00 -14.31
CA SER A 25 -1.44 0.91 -15.40
C SER A 25 -0.70 2.24 -15.41
N GLU A 26 -0.06 2.66 -14.31
CA GLU A 26 0.51 4.01 -14.19
C GLU A 26 2.03 4.00 -14.03
N ILE A 27 2.66 4.86 -14.83
CA ILE A 27 4.09 4.87 -15.13
C ILE A 27 4.96 5.41 -13.97
N PHE A 28 4.42 6.14 -12.98
CA PHE A 28 5.23 6.65 -11.84
C PHE A 28 4.50 6.82 -10.50
N ALA A 29 3.26 6.32 -10.34
CA ALA A 29 2.55 6.47 -9.07
C ALA A 29 2.85 5.29 -8.14
N SER A 30 3.42 5.57 -6.97
CA SER A 30 3.49 4.60 -5.87
C SER A 30 2.68 5.14 -4.70
N PHE A 31 1.77 4.31 -4.20
CA PHE A 31 0.93 4.64 -3.05
C PHE A 31 1.44 3.88 -1.84
N GLU A 32 1.41 4.53 -0.68
CA GLU A 32 1.70 3.86 0.58
C GLU A 32 0.39 3.63 1.33
N ILE A 33 0.20 2.44 1.89
CA ILE A 33 -0.96 2.11 2.72
C ILE A 33 -0.50 1.47 4.04
N CYS A 34 -1.38 1.46 5.04
CA CYS A 34 -1.08 0.84 6.34
C CYS A 34 -0.77 -0.66 6.18
N ASP A 35 0.30 -1.16 6.83
CA ASP A 35 0.62 -2.57 6.87
C ASP A 35 -0.54 -3.44 7.38
N LYS A 36 -1.16 -3.07 8.49
CA LYS A 36 -2.19 -3.86 9.15
C LYS A 36 -3.52 -3.83 8.39
N CYS A 37 -3.98 -2.65 8.02
CA CYS A 37 -5.26 -2.48 7.32
C CYS A 37 -5.16 -2.78 5.81
N GLY A 38 -3.96 -2.64 5.25
CA GLY A 38 -3.70 -2.81 3.83
C GLY A 38 -3.49 -4.25 3.39
N VAL A 39 -3.21 -5.20 4.29
CA VAL A 39 -2.99 -6.61 3.91
C VAL A 39 -4.16 -7.22 3.12
N PRO A 40 -5.44 -7.09 3.54
CA PRO A 40 -6.56 -7.66 2.78
C PRO A 40 -6.70 -7.03 1.39
N VAL A 41 -6.49 -5.71 1.31
CA VAL A 41 -6.53 -4.95 0.06
C VAL A 41 -5.38 -5.38 -0.86
N MET A 42 -4.16 -5.51 -0.32
CA MET A 42 -2.99 -5.95 -1.07
C MET A 42 -3.19 -7.35 -1.65
N ARG A 43 -3.73 -8.29 -0.86
CA ARG A 43 -4.07 -9.64 -1.34
C ARG A 43 -5.09 -9.59 -2.48
N PHE A 44 -6.14 -8.81 -2.33
CA PHE A 44 -7.15 -8.63 -3.37
C PHE A 44 -6.55 -8.06 -4.66
N LEU A 45 -5.75 -7.00 -4.57
CA LEU A 45 -5.11 -6.35 -5.71
C LEU A 45 -4.12 -7.28 -6.42
N LYS A 46 -3.33 -8.06 -5.67
CA LYS A 46 -2.44 -9.10 -6.23
C LYS A 46 -3.22 -10.18 -6.97
N ASN A 47 -4.28 -10.71 -6.35
CA ASN A 47 -5.11 -11.76 -6.94
C ASN A 47 -5.77 -11.29 -8.25
N LYS A 48 -6.15 -10.01 -8.33
CA LYS A 48 -6.70 -9.38 -9.53
C LYS A 48 -5.64 -8.91 -10.52
N LYS A 49 -4.34 -9.10 -10.23
CA LYS A 49 -3.20 -8.66 -11.05
C LYS A 49 -3.19 -7.15 -11.33
N LEU A 50 -3.79 -6.35 -10.46
CA LEU A 50 -3.91 -4.89 -10.62
C LEU A 50 -2.66 -4.14 -10.15
N ILE A 51 -1.75 -4.82 -9.46
CA ILE A 51 -0.52 -4.26 -8.91
C ILE A 51 0.67 -5.15 -9.29
N LYS A 52 1.85 -4.55 -9.43
CA LYS A 52 3.10 -5.26 -9.67
C LYS A 52 3.93 -5.33 -8.39
N ASP A 53 4.59 -6.46 -8.16
CA ASP A 53 5.67 -6.52 -7.19
C ASP A 53 6.85 -5.70 -7.73
N LYS A 54 7.42 -4.85 -6.88
CA LYS A 54 8.56 -4.02 -7.27
C LYS A 54 9.76 -4.94 -7.54
N LYS A 55 10.36 -4.83 -8.73
CA LYS A 55 11.70 -5.37 -8.99
C LYS A 55 12.73 -4.58 -8.18
#